data_AF-A0A4U9HZ64-F1
#
_entry.id   AF-A0A4U9HZ64-F1
#
_cell.length_a   1.000
_cell.length_b   1.000
_cell.length_c   1.000
_cell.angle_alpha   90.00
_cell.angle_beta   90.00
_cell.angle_gamma   90.00
#
_symmetry.space_group_name_H-M   'P 1'
#
loop_
_entity.id
_entity.type
_entity.pdbx_description
1 polymer ?
#
loop_
_entity_poly.entity_id
_entity_poly.type
_entity_poly.pdbx_seq_one_letter_code
_entity_poly.pdbx_strand_id
1 'polypeptide(L)' 'MGFSEAIDEVTRFAPPSRQTMLFSATWPEAIAAISGRVQQNPIAIEIDTVDALPAIEQQFFDTTQRGKIPLLQKAA' A
#
# COMPACT_ATOMS: atom_id res chain seq x y z
N MET A 1 -0.64 -13.19 -3.54
CA MET A 1 -1.97 -12.61 -3.23
C MET A 1 -2.95 -13.06 -4.29
N GLY A 2 -4.21 -13.34 -3.95
CA GLY A 2 -5.19 -14.00 -4.83
C GLY A 2 -5.66 -13.23 -6.07
N PHE A 3 -5.06 -12.08 -6.39
CA PHE A 3 -5.45 -11.24 -7.53
C PHE A 3 -4.53 -11.36 -8.76
N SER A 4 -3.44 -12.14 -8.68
CA SER A 4 -2.50 -12.27 -9.80
C SER A 4 -3.18 -12.79 -11.08
N GLU A 5 -4.01 -13.82 -10.95
CA GLU A 5 -4.75 -14.41 -12.08
C GLU A 5 -5.76 -13.42 -12.67
N ALA A 6 -6.46 -12.67 -11.81
CA ALA A 6 -7.40 -11.64 -12.25
C ALA A 6 -6.70 -10.50 -12.99
N ILE A 7 -5.50 -10.09 -12.55
CA ILE A 7 -4.68 -9.11 -13.27
C ILE A 7 -4.33 -9.66 -14.65
N ASP A 8 -3.84 -10.89 -14.73
CA ASP A 8 -3.44 -11.50 -16.00
C ASP A 8 -4.64 -11.59 -16.96
N GLU A 9 -5.83 -11.98 -16.48
CA GLU A 9 -7.07 -12.02 -17.26
C GLU A 9 -7.51 -10.66 -17.79
N VAL A 10 -7.57 -9.63 -16.93
CA VAL A 10 -7.95 -8.27 -17.37
C VAL A 10 -6.95 -7.71 -18.38
N THR A 11 -5.66 -7.98 -18.17
CA THR A 11 -4.59 -7.44 -18.99
C THR A 11 -4.58 -8.04 -20.41
N ARG A 12 -5.14 -9.25 -20.60
CA ARG A 12 -5.28 -9.89 -21.93
C ARG A 12 -6.18 -9.14 -22.90
N PHE A 13 -7.13 -8.36 -22.38
CA PHE A 13 -8.02 -7.54 -23.22
C PHE A 13 -7.38 -6.20 -23.63
N ALA A 14 -6.26 -5.82 -23.02
CA ALA A 14 -5.55 -4.60 -23.37
C ALA A 14 -4.66 -4.82 -24.61
N PRO A 15 -4.42 -3.79 -25.44
CA PRO A 15 -3.48 -3.88 -26.55
C PRO A 15 -2.09 -4.37 -26.09
N PRO A 16 -1.40 -5.19 -26.91
CA PRO A 16 -0.11 -5.76 -26.54
C PRO A 16 1.01 -4.71 -26.43
N SER A 17 0.94 -3.65 -27.25
CA SER A 17 1.85 -2.51 -27.18
C SER A 17 1.18 -1.37 -26.43
N ARG A 18 1.58 -1.18 -25.17
CA ARG A 18 1.06 -0.13 -24.28
C ARG A 18 2.10 0.25 -23.25
N GLN A 19 2.00 1.48 -22.75
CA GLN A 19 2.70 1.87 -21.53
C GLN A 19 1.95 1.32 -20.32
N THR A 20 2.66 0.82 -19.31
CA THR A 20 2.05 0.33 -18.06
C THR A 20 2.82 0.88 -16.88
N MET A 21 2.09 1.53 -15.96
CA MET A 21 2.61 2.01 -14.68
C MET A 21 2.16 1.09 -13.57
N LEU A 22 3.09 0.64 -12.73
CA LEU A 22 2.81 -0.15 -11.54
C LEU A 22 3.21 0.68 -10.33
N PHE A 23 2.25 0.93 -9.44
CA PHE A 23 2.47 1.62 -8.18
C PHE A 23 2.35 0.63 -7.03
N SER A 24 3.33 0.62 -6.14
CA SER A 24 3.30 -0.19 -4.93
C SER A 24 4.00 0.51 -3.78
N ALA A 25 3.42 0.43 -2.58
CA ALA A 25 4.04 0.93 -1.35
C ALA A 25 5.10 -0.03 -0.79
N THR A 26 5.15 -1.26 -1.30
CA THR A 26 6.12 -2.29 -0.88
C THR A 26 6.64 -3.05 -2.09
N TRP A 27 7.81 -3.68 -2.00
CA TRP A 27 8.42 -4.38 -3.15
C TRP A 27 8.81 -5.84 -2.88
N PRO A 28 7.86 -6.72 -2.48
CA PRO A 28 8.14 -8.15 -2.35
C PRO A 28 8.26 -8.84 -3.72
N GLU A 29 8.83 -10.04 -3.75
CA GLU A 29 9.03 -10.85 -4.96
C GLU A 29 7.76 -11.01 -5.82
N ALA A 30 6.59 -11.17 -5.18
CA ALA A 30 5.32 -11.28 -5.88
C ALA A 30 4.97 -10.04 -6.72
N ILE A 31 5.35 -8.84 -6.26
CA ILE A 31 5.14 -7.59 -7.02
C ILE A 31 6.15 -7.49 -8.16
N ALA A 32 7.41 -7.87 -7.93
CA ALA A 32 8.42 -7.94 -8.98
C ALA A 32 7.98 -8.91 -10.11
N ALA A 33 7.38 -10.05 -9.75
CA ALA A 33 6.82 -10.99 -10.72
C ALA A 33 5.65 -10.40 -11.53
N ILE A 34 4.78 -9.59 -10.91
CA ILE A 34 3.71 -8.89 -11.63
C ILE A 34 4.31 -7.87 -12.60
N SER A 35 5.25 -7.03 -12.14
CA SER A 35 5.95 -6.05 -12.98
C SER A 35 6.53 -6.68 -14.25
N GLY A 36 7.22 -7.82 -14.10
CA GLY A 36 7.81 -8.55 -15.23
C GLY A 36 6.81 -9.12 -16.24
N ARG A 37 5.54 -9.36 -15.84
CA ARG A 37 4.49 -9.84 -16.74
C ARG A 37 3.73 -8.71 -17.44
N VAL A 38 3.52 -7.58 -16.76
CA VAL A 38 2.60 -6.53 -17.23
C VAL A 38 3.29 -5.32 -17.85
N GLN A 39 4.59 -5.11 -17.58
CA GLN A 39 5.38 -4.00 -18.10
C GLN A 39 6.44 -4.47 -19.11
N GLN A 40 6.91 -3.55 -19.96
CA GLN A 40 8.00 -3.78 -20.92
C GLN A 40 9.13 -2.81 -20.59
N ASN A 41 10.33 -3.33 -20.29
CA ASN A 41 11.52 -2.55 -19.91
C ASN A 41 11.20 -1.40 -18.92
N PRO A 42 10.57 -1.67 -17.76
CA PRO A 42 10.15 -0.63 -16.84
C PRO A 42 11.35 0.08 -16.21
N ILE A 43 11.18 1.38 -15.96
CA ILE A 43 12.10 2.15 -15.11
C ILE A 43 11.56 2.09 -13.69
N ALA A 44 12.36 1.58 -12.76
CA ALA A 44 12.04 1.61 -11.35
C ALA A 44 12.34 3.00 -10.77
N ILE A 45 11.36 3.60 -10.10
CA ILE A 45 11.50 4.87 -9.39
C ILE A 45 11.08 4.61 -7.95
N GLU A 46 12.02 4.77 -7.04
CA GLU A 46 11.81 4.68 -5.60
C GLU A 46 11.97 6.07 -4.99
N ILE A 47 11.10 6.40 -4.03
CA ILE A 47 11.16 7.66 -3.30
C ILE A 47 11.57 7.29 -1.87
N ASP A 48 12.84 7.52 -1.54
CA ASP A 48 13.43 7.20 -0.23
C ASP A 48 13.03 8.18 0.88
N THR A 49 12.20 9.18 0.56
CA THR A 49 11.86 10.28 1.46
C THR A 49 10.37 10.30 1.73
N VAL A 50 9.96 9.60 2.78
CA VAL A 50 8.94 10.20 3.63
C VAL A 50 9.72 11.24 4.43
N ASP A 51 9.47 12.53 4.22
CA ASP A 51 9.89 13.55 5.19
C ASP A 51 9.59 12.99 6.59
N ALA A 52 10.50 13.20 7.56
CA ALA A 52 10.28 12.73 8.92
C ALA A 52 8.84 13.07 9.30
N LEU A 53 8.00 12.02 9.44
CA LEU A 53 6.57 12.20 9.67
C LEU A 53 6.45 13.20 10.82
N PRO A 54 5.57 14.21 10.71
CA PRO A 54 5.43 15.20 11.78
C PRO A 54 5.32 14.45 13.09
N ALA A 55 6.08 14.85 14.11
CA ALA A 55 6.14 14.14 15.36
C ALA A 55 4.71 13.98 15.92
N ILE A 56 4.18 12.76 15.84
CA ILE A 56 2.84 12.45 16.36
C ILE A 56 3.00 12.20 17.86
N GLU A 57 2.44 13.08 18.68
CA GLU A 57 2.29 12.80 20.11
C GLU A 57 1.33 11.62 20.28
N GLN A 58 1.81 10.55 20.91
CA GLN A 58 1.04 9.33 21.14
C GLN A 58 0.82 9.15 22.65
N GLN A 59 -0.43 8.97 23.04
CA GLN A 59 -0.81 8.73 24.43
C GLN A 59 -1.53 7.39 24.55
N PHE A 60 -1.17 6.60 25.55
CA PHE A 60 -1.83 5.34 25.88
C PHE A 60 -2.65 5.50 27.16
N PHE A 61 -3.89 5.01 27.12
CA PHE A 61 -4.79 5.02 28.26
C PHE A 61 -5.26 3.61 28.57
N ASP A 62 -4.86 3.08 29.74
CA ASP A 62 -5.35 1.79 30.22
C ASP A 62 -6.76 1.92 30.80
N THR A 63 -7.71 1.15 30.28
CA THR A 63 -9.09 1.16 30.74
C THR A 63 -9.84 -0.09 30.32
N THR A 64 -10.96 -0.36 30.99
CA THR A 64 -11.89 -1.42 30.60
C THR A 64 -12.76 -0.99 29.41
N GLN A 65 -13.39 -1.94 28.71
CA GLN A 65 -14.31 -1.62 27.61
C GLN A 65 -15.42 -0.64 28.02
N ARG A 66 -15.96 -0.76 29.25
CA ARG A 66 -16.97 0.15 29.80
C ARG A 66 -16.40 1.53 30.16
N GLY A 67 -15.10 1.63 30.44
CA GLY A 67 -14.41 2.86 30.83
C GLY A 67 -14.00 3.77 29.67
N LYS A 68 -14.09 3.31 28.41
CA LYS A 68 -13.70 4.08 27.22
C LYS A 68 -14.47 5.40 27.07
N ILE A 69 -15.81 5.36 27.16
CA ILE A 69 -16.65 6.56 26.98
C ILE A 69 -16.42 7.59 28.09
N PRO A 70 -16.45 7.22 29.40
CA PRO A 70 -16.13 8.17 30.47
C PRO A 70 -14.72 8.77 30.37
N LEU A 71 -13.74 7.98 29.91
CA LEU A 71 -12.36 8.44 29.78
C LEU A 71 -12.20 9.44 28.62
N LEU A 72 -12.85 9.19 27.48
CA LEU A 72 -12.87 10.10 26.34
C LEU A 72 -13.47 11.47 26.71
N GLN A 73 -14.55 11.47 27.51
CA GLN A 73 -15.19 12.71 27.98
C GLN A 73 -14.33 13.56 28.92
N LYS A 74 -13.31 12.97 29.56
CA LYS A 74 -12.36 13.67 30.43
C LYS A 74 -11.09 14.14 29.70
N ALA A 75 -10.76 13.49 28.60
CA ALA A 75 -9.56 13.77 27.80
C ALA A 75 -9.82 14.79 26.67
N ALA A 76 -11.09 15.04 26.32
CA ALA A 76 -11.53 16.15 25.46
C ALA A 76 -11.68 17.44 26.25
#